data_AF-I9QP78-F1
#
_entry.id   AF-I9QP78-F1
#
_cell.length_a   1.000
_cell.length_b   1.000
_cell.length_c   1.000
_cell.angle_alpha   90.00
_cell.angle_beta   90.00
_cell.angle_gamma   90.00
#
_symmetry.space_group_name_H-M   'P 1'
#
loop_
_entity.id
_entity.type
_entity.pdbx_description
1 polymer ?
#
loop_
_entity_poly.entity_id
_entity_poly.type
_entity_poly.pdbx_seq_one_letter_code
_entity_poly.pdbx_strand_id
1 'polypeptide(L)'
;MTNNFLHSIKIIQENNKFVNAKQALCSLLISKTKKTKTIDIVTDFCNKPNETISVKIKNIINKNNGNAIIAISENDFLTLDKLRKFPSVKDLDFIINSRGELDLTADRKYFNEIKNGIPLVRGRDIGLFSLKENSIINYVSQDFIKKTQKKEYIKCVRIACQQIANIHKDRRVIFAHIPTDYILANSCNFIYITPNKYNIDTYSILGLFNSKTINWLFKLTSTNNHINNYEIDNFPIPINSKFLEQISKKTKKYLETKNDKLLDEIEKLSILAYEL
;
A
#
# COMPACT_ATOMS: atom_id res chain seq x y z
N MET A 1 16.79 6.15 -36.26
CA MET A 1 16.43 6.29 -34.83
C MET A 1 15.89 7.69 -34.62
N THR A 2 14.67 7.85 -34.10
CA THR A 2 14.05 9.16 -33.87
C THR A 2 14.73 9.89 -32.71
N ASN A 3 15.24 11.09 -32.96
CA ASN A 3 15.85 11.96 -31.95
C ASN A 3 14.78 12.71 -31.16
N ASN A 4 14.09 12.05 -30.24
CA ASN A 4 13.09 12.70 -29.39
C ASN A 4 13.71 13.14 -28.05
N PHE A 5 13.59 14.44 -27.74
CA PHE A 5 14.05 15.05 -26.51
C PHE A 5 12.84 15.58 -25.72
N LEU A 6 12.60 15.03 -24.53
CA LEU A 6 11.65 15.56 -23.56
C LEU A 6 12.42 16.52 -22.65
N HIS A 7 12.23 17.82 -22.85
CA HIS A 7 12.95 18.87 -22.13
C HIS A 7 12.50 18.92 -20.68
N SER A 8 11.20 19.08 -20.48
CA SER A 8 10.65 19.30 -19.16
C SER A 8 9.20 18.87 -19.03
N ILE A 9 8.82 18.64 -17.78
CA ILE A 9 7.45 18.38 -17.34
C ILE A 9 7.11 19.40 -16.26
N LYS A 10 5.95 20.04 -16.38
CA LYS A 10 5.44 20.96 -15.36
C LYS A 10 4.08 20.47 -14.88
N ILE A 11 3.97 20.16 -13.59
CA ILE A 11 2.73 19.73 -12.97
C ILE A 11 1.98 20.97 -12.46
N ILE A 12 0.72 21.07 -12.85
CA ILE A 12 -0.21 22.15 -12.51
C ILE A 12 -1.28 21.52 -11.61
N GLN A 13 -1.24 21.86 -10.33
CA GLN A 13 -2.13 21.27 -9.32
C GLN A 13 -3.58 21.71 -9.52
N GLU A 14 -4.51 20.97 -8.94
CA GLU A 14 -5.92 21.40 -8.83
C GLU A 14 -6.02 22.71 -8.03
N ASN A 15 -7.11 23.46 -8.23
CA ASN A 15 -7.39 24.70 -7.50
C ASN A 15 -6.25 25.74 -7.61
N ASN A 16 -5.70 25.91 -8.81
CA ASN A 16 -4.66 26.89 -9.09
C ASN A 16 -5.22 28.18 -9.72
N LYS A 17 -4.43 29.26 -9.68
CA LYS A 17 -4.81 30.59 -10.20
C LYS A 17 -4.68 30.73 -11.73
N PHE A 18 -4.04 29.78 -12.40
CA PHE A 18 -3.66 29.89 -13.81
C PHE A 18 -4.67 29.26 -14.76
N VAL A 19 -5.31 28.16 -14.34
CA VAL A 19 -6.21 27.37 -15.17
C VAL A 19 -7.43 26.96 -14.36
N ASN A 20 -8.62 27.25 -14.89
CA ASN A 20 -9.88 26.75 -14.34
C ASN A 20 -10.10 25.29 -14.75
N ALA A 21 -9.49 24.36 -14.02
CA ALA A 21 -9.60 22.92 -14.25
C ALA A 21 -10.00 22.19 -12.96
N LYS A 22 -10.87 21.19 -13.09
CA LYS A 22 -11.32 20.33 -11.98
C LYS A 22 -10.37 19.17 -11.67
N GLN A 23 -9.31 19.02 -12.46
CA GLN A 23 -8.31 17.96 -12.34
C GLN A 23 -6.92 18.55 -12.54
N ALA A 24 -5.91 17.93 -11.93
CA ALA A 24 -4.52 18.31 -12.13
C ALA A 24 -4.12 18.14 -13.60
N LEU A 25 -3.29 19.06 -14.10
CA LEU A 25 -2.79 19.07 -15.47
C LEU A 25 -1.27 18.92 -15.48
N CYS A 26 -0.72 18.54 -16.63
CA CYS A 26 0.71 18.65 -16.88
C CYS A 26 1.01 19.26 -18.25
N SER A 27 2.12 19.99 -18.35
CA SER A 27 2.68 20.48 -19.59
C SER A 27 3.97 19.73 -19.90
N LEU A 28 4.10 19.28 -21.15
CA LEU A 28 5.26 18.54 -21.65
C LEU A 28 5.92 19.35 -22.76
N LEU A 29 7.21 19.62 -22.65
CA LEU A 29 7.99 20.25 -23.72
C LEU A 29 8.84 19.22 -24.45
N ILE A 30 8.55 18.97 -25.73
CA ILE A 30 9.19 17.90 -26.53
C ILE A 30 9.76 18.50 -27.82
N SER A 31 10.94 18.07 -28.26
CA SER A 31 11.50 18.41 -29.57
C SER A 31 12.19 17.24 -30.26
N LYS A 32 12.32 17.31 -31.59
CA LYS A 32 12.99 16.28 -32.41
C LYS A 32 14.50 16.53 -32.61
N THR A 33 15.22 16.92 -31.56
CA THR A 33 16.61 17.41 -31.65
C THR A 33 17.64 16.35 -31.29
N LYS A 34 17.57 15.79 -30.08
CA LYS A 34 18.51 14.80 -29.53
C LYS A 34 17.77 13.73 -28.72
N LYS A 35 18.48 12.71 -28.23
CA LYS A 35 17.89 11.72 -27.30
C LYS A 35 17.79 12.27 -25.87
N THR A 36 16.66 12.02 -25.20
CA THR A 36 16.47 12.30 -23.77
C THR A 36 17.46 11.51 -22.91
N LYS A 37 18.21 12.21 -22.04
CA LYS A 37 19.06 11.59 -21.00
C LYS A 37 18.53 11.90 -19.59
N THR A 38 18.15 13.16 -19.39
CA THR A 38 17.52 13.68 -18.18
C THR A 38 16.29 14.49 -18.57
N ILE A 39 15.34 14.61 -17.65
CA ILE A 39 14.11 15.38 -17.80
C ILE A 39 13.98 16.24 -16.54
N ASP A 40 13.75 17.53 -16.73
CA ASP A 40 13.53 18.47 -15.64
C ASP A 40 12.05 18.57 -15.30
N ILE A 41 11.70 18.29 -14.05
CA ILE A 41 10.31 18.20 -13.59
C ILE A 41 10.05 19.23 -12.49
N VAL A 42 9.04 20.07 -12.70
CA VAL A 42 8.50 20.98 -11.68
C VAL A 42 7.21 20.38 -11.13
N THR A 43 7.19 20.00 -9.86
CA THR A 43 6.06 19.27 -9.24
C THR A 43 4.90 20.16 -8.78
N ASP A 44 5.17 21.45 -8.59
CA ASP A 44 4.15 22.46 -8.30
C ASP A 44 4.50 23.75 -9.04
N PHE A 45 4.17 23.79 -10.33
CA PHE A 45 4.50 24.93 -11.18
C PHE A 45 3.82 26.22 -10.70
N CYS A 46 2.65 26.10 -10.07
CA CYS A 46 1.83 27.25 -9.71
C CYS A 46 2.40 28.01 -8.51
N ASN A 47 2.92 27.29 -7.50
CA ASN A 47 3.45 27.91 -6.29
C ASN A 47 4.98 27.96 -6.28
N LYS A 48 5.65 27.01 -6.95
CA LYS A 48 7.09 26.78 -6.88
C LYS A 48 7.69 26.58 -8.29
N PRO A 49 7.53 27.53 -9.22
CA PRO A 49 7.93 27.37 -10.64
C PRO A 49 9.42 27.13 -10.84
N ASN A 50 10.26 27.49 -9.87
CA ASN A 50 11.72 27.37 -9.93
C ASN A 50 12.24 26.09 -9.23
N GLU A 51 11.41 25.39 -8.45
CA GLU A 51 11.82 24.13 -7.80
C GLU A 51 11.75 22.98 -8.82
N THR A 52 12.92 22.56 -9.29
CA THR A 52 13.05 21.56 -10.36
C THR A 52 13.76 20.31 -9.84
N ILE A 53 13.23 19.15 -10.20
CA ILE A 53 13.83 17.84 -9.97
C ILE A 53 14.29 17.29 -11.32
N SER A 54 15.59 16.98 -11.45
CA SER A 54 16.13 16.38 -12.68
C SER A 54 16.14 14.86 -12.57
N VAL A 55 15.39 14.17 -13.44
CA VAL A 55 15.24 12.71 -13.43
C VAL A 55 15.94 12.09 -14.63
N LYS A 56 16.81 11.10 -14.39
CA LYS A 56 17.51 10.36 -15.45
C LYS A 56 16.54 9.40 -16.16
N ILE A 57 16.60 9.29 -17.49
CA ILE A 57 15.68 8.43 -18.26
C ILE A 57 15.73 6.96 -17.83
N LYS A 58 16.92 6.48 -17.42
CA LYS A 58 17.11 5.13 -16.89
C LYS A 58 16.29 4.84 -15.63
N ASN A 59 15.91 5.88 -14.89
CA ASN A 59 15.11 5.79 -13.66
C ASN A 59 13.61 5.63 -13.97
N ILE A 60 13.20 6.05 -15.17
CA ILE A 60 11.82 6.03 -15.67
C ILE A 60 11.57 4.74 -16.44
N ILE A 61 12.53 4.28 -17.25
CA ILE A 61 12.39 3.06 -18.05
C ILE A 61 12.35 1.86 -17.11
N ASN A 62 11.13 1.39 -16.83
CA ASN A 62 10.85 0.25 -15.99
C ASN A 62 9.55 -0.42 -16.46
N LYS A 63 9.69 -1.66 -16.96
CA LYS A 63 8.55 -2.42 -17.49
C LYS A 63 7.54 -2.80 -16.40
N ASN A 64 7.97 -2.89 -15.14
CA ASN A 64 7.13 -3.33 -14.02
C ASN A 64 6.15 -2.26 -13.56
N ASN A 65 6.36 -0.98 -13.92
CA ASN A 65 5.46 0.13 -13.56
C ASN A 65 4.95 0.92 -14.78
N GLY A 66 5.02 0.35 -15.98
CA GLY A 66 4.57 1.02 -17.21
C GLY A 66 5.38 2.27 -17.59
N ASN A 67 6.64 2.35 -17.15
CA ASN A 67 7.50 3.53 -17.29
C ASN A 67 6.95 4.80 -16.62
N ALA A 68 6.28 4.65 -15.47
CA ALA A 68 5.75 5.80 -14.73
C ALA A 68 6.86 6.81 -14.40
N ILE A 69 6.60 8.08 -14.70
CA ILE A 69 7.53 9.18 -14.40
C ILE A 69 7.26 9.66 -12.98
N ILE A 70 8.24 9.46 -12.11
CA ILE A 70 8.15 9.81 -10.69
C ILE A 70 9.15 10.95 -10.44
N ALA A 71 8.64 12.09 -10.00
CA ALA A 71 9.45 13.28 -9.71
C ALA A 71 10.02 13.20 -8.29
N ILE A 72 11.18 12.59 -8.15
CA ILE A 72 11.88 12.40 -6.87
C ILE A 72 13.35 12.78 -6.96
N SER A 73 13.93 13.12 -5.80
CA SER A 73 15.35 13.39 -5.66
C SER A 73 16.22 12.18 -6.02
N GLU A 74 17.52 12.40 -6.26
CA GLU A 74 18.44 11.29 -6.51
C GLU A 74 18.55 10.35 -5.30
N ASN A 75 18.51 10.88 -4.08
CA ASN A 75 18.53 10.09 -2.84
C ASN A 75 17.26 9.23 -2.70
N ASP A 76 16.09 9.80 -2.93
CA ASP A 76 14.82 9.06 -2.93
C ASP A 76 14.80 7.98 -4.01
N PHE A 77 15.41 8.26 -5.16
CA PHE A 77 15.53 7.26 -6.21
C PHE A 77 16.43 6.09 -5.79
N LEU A 78 17.52 6.33 -5.06
CA LEU A 78 18.37 5.25 -4.52
C LEU A 78 17.57 4.34 -3.58
N THR A 79 16.72 4.92 -2.73
CA THR A 79 15.79 4.18 -1.88
C THR A 79 14.80 3.37 -2.71
N LEU A 80 14.17 3.99 -3.72
CA LEU A 80 13.24 3.31 -4.61
C LEU A 80 13.90 2.15 -5.38
N ASP A 81 15.12 2.34 -5.86
CA ASP A 81 15.91 1.33 -6.57
C ASP A 81 16.24 0.14 -5.68
N LYS A 82 16.62 0.39 -4.42
CA LYS A 82 16.81 -0.68 -3.42
C LYS A 82 15.54 -1.47 -3.20
N LEU A 83 14.41 -0.80 -2.95
CA LEU A 83 13.12 -1.47 -2.72
C LEU A 83 12.68 -2.34 -3.91
N ARG A 84 12.94 -1.89 -5.14
CA ARG A 84 12.58 -2.62 -6.37
C ARG A 84 13.40 -3.89 -6.62
N LYS A 85 14.49 -4.12 -5.88
CA LYS A 85 15.30 -5.35 -6.00
C LYS A 85 14.72 -6.52 -5.23
N PHE A 86 13.88 -6.27 -4.24
CA PHE A 86 13.19 -7.31 -3.51
C PHE A 86 12.05 -7.90 -4.34
N PRO A 87 11.74 -9.20 -4.18
CA PRO A 87 10.52 -9.75 -4.74
C PRO A 87 9.32 -9.01 -4.16
N SER A 88 8.30 -8.82 -4.98
CA SER A 88 7.05 -8.18 -4.58
C SER A 88 6.00 -9.20 -4.16
N VAL A 89 4.91 -8.76 -3.54
CA VAL A 89 3.80 -9.62 -3.12
C VAL A 89 3.32 -10.55 -4.24
N LYS A 90 3.14 -10.05 -5.47
CA LYS A 90 2.72 -10.88 -6.61
C LYS A 90 3.73 -11.94 -7.04
N ASP A 91 5.00 -11.79 -6.67
CA ASP A 91 6.06 -12.73 -7.01
C ASP A 91 6.13 -13.89 -5.99
N LEU A 92 5.35 -13.82 -4.90
CA LEU A 92 5.39 -14.74 -3.77
C LEU A 92 4.03 -15.41 -3.58
N ASP A 93 3.90 -16.63 -4.11
CA ASP A 93 2.68 -17.45 -4.07
C ASP A 93 2.11 -17.69 -2.67
N PHE A 94 2.97 -17.68 -1.65
CA PHE A 94 2.56 -17.87 -0.27
C PHE A 94 1.86 -16.65 0.36
N ILE A 95 1.88 -15.49 -0.32
CA ILE A 95 1.21 -14.25 0.12
C ILE A 95 -0.06 -14.05 -0.70
N ILE A 96 -1.21 -14.35 -0.09
CA ILE A 96 -2.51 -14.18 -0.72
C ILE A 96 -3.02 -12.77 -0.47
N ASN A 97 -3.09 -11.95 -1.52
CA ASN A 97 -3.65 -10.60 -1.51
C ASN A 97 -5.05 -10.59 -2.15
N SER A 98 -6.08 -10.20 -1.41
CA SER A 98 -7.45 -10.24 -1.91
C SER A 98 -8.33 -9.16 -1.29
N ARG A 99 -9.38 -8.75 -2.01
CA ARG A 99 -10.47 -7.93 -1.47
C ARG A 99 -11.27 -8.71 -0.42
N GLY A 100 -11.91 -8.03 0.53
CA GLY A 100 -12.78 -8.61 1.55
C GLY A 100 -13.83 -9.59 1.00
N GLU A 101 -14.32 -10.48 1.86
CA GLU A 101 -15.18 -11.60 1.44
C GLU A 101 -16.59 -11.16 1.08
N LEU A 102 -17.16 -10.23 1.84
CA LEU A 102 -18.57 -9.87 1.74
C LEU A 102 -18.78 -8.57 0.97
N ASP A 103 -19.58 -8.62 -0.09
CA ASP A 103 -20.00 -7.41 -0.78
C ASP A 103 -21.24 -6.80 -0.13
N LEU A 104 -21.11 -5.60 0.44
CA LEU A 104 -22.20 -4.97 1.19
C LEU A 104 -23.48 -4.74 0.36
N THR A 105 -23.37 -4.66 -0.97
CA THR A 105 -24.51 -4.48 -1.86
C THR A 105 -25.07 -5.83 -2.30
N ALA A 106 -24.21 -6.70 -2.84
CA ALA A 106 -24.67 -7.97 -3.42
C ALA A 106 -25.06 -9.01 -2.34
N ASP A 107 -24.45 -8.95 -1.17
CA ASP A 107 -24.65 -9.90 -0.06
C ASP A 107 -25.50 -9.32 1.08
N ARG A 108 -26.26 -8.23 0.80
CA ARG A 108 -27.08 -7.53 1.80
C ARG A 108 -28.02 -8.44 2.58
N LYS A 109 -28.54 -9.51 1.97
CA LYS A 109 -29.41 -10.50 2.64
C LYS A 109 -28.76 -11.27 3.79
N TYR A 110 -27.42 -11.30 3.85
CA TYR A 110 -26.68 -11.94 4.94
C TYR A 110 -26.33 -10.97 6.07
N PHE A 111 -26.61 -9.67 5.89
CA PHE A 111 -26.38 -8.65 6.89
C PHE A 111 -27.53 -8.68 7.91
N ASN A 112 -27.25 -9.14 9.12
CA ASN A 112 -28.21 -9.17 10.22
C ASN A 112 -27.66 -8.37 11.40
N GLU A 113 -28.44 -7.45 11.93
CA GLU A 113 -28.11 -6.68 13.16
C GLU A 113 -28.32 -7.51 14.45
N ILE A 114 -28.05 -8.82 14.39
CA ILE A 114 -28.30 -9.75 15.50
C ILE A 114 -26.95 -10.19 16.08
N LYS A 115 -26.80 -10.09 17.42
CA LYS A 115 -25.59 -10.45 18.19
C LYS A 115 -25.06 -11.88 18.00
N ASN A 116 -25.77 -12.75 17.29
CA ASN A 116 -25.41 -14.17 17.08
C ASN A 116 -24.73 -14.44 15.72
N GLY A 117 -24.41 -13.41 14.94
CA GLY A 117 -23.69 -13.56 13.67
C GLY A 117 -22.17 -13.50 13.83
N ILE A 118 -21.46 -13.70 12.72
CA ILE A 118 -20.00 -13.53 12.63
C ILE A 118 -19.68 -12.02 12.57
N PRO A 119 -18.72 -11.51 13.35
CA PRO A 119 -18.28 -10.11 13.29
C PRO A 119 -17.95 -9.62 11.87
N LEU A 120 -18.50 -8.46 11.49
CA LEU A 120 -18.20 -7.79 10.22
C LEU A 120 -17.27 -6.60 10.42
N VAL A 121 -16.11 -6.64 9.76
CA VAL A 121 -15.14 -5.55 9.72
C VAL A 121 -15.25 -4.81 8.40
N ARG A 122 -15.39 -3.49 8.46
CA ARG A 122 -15.31 -2.58 7.32
C ARG A 122 -14.04 -1.75 7.38
N GLY A 123 -13.73 -1.05 6.29
CA GLY A 123 -12.54 -0.20 6.22
C GLY A 123 -12.47 0.80 7.39
N ARG A 124 -13.60 1.39 7.76
CA ARG A 124 -13.65 2.36 8.88
C ARG A 124 -13.20 1.77 10.23
N ASP A 125 -13.27 0.46 10.40
CA ASP A 125 -12.96 -0.28 11.64
C ASP A 125 -11.46 -0.62 11.72
N ILE A 126 -10.71 -0.49 10.61
CA ILE A 126 -9.27 -0.71 10.55
C ILE A 126 -8.52 0.42 11.24
N GLY A 127 -7.73 0.08 12.26
CA GLY A 127 -6.75 0.95 12.89
C GLY A 127 -5.31 0.53 12.52
N LEU A 128 -4.35 1.28 13.04
CA LEU A 128 -2.93 0.94 12.88
C LEU A 128 -2.62 -0.28 13.77
N PHE A 129 -2.08 -1.35 13.17
CA PHE A 129 -1.78 -2.66 13.79
C PHE A 129 -2.98 -3.46 14.33
N SER A 130 -4.04 -2.83 14.82
CA SER A 130 -5.24 -3.49 15.31
C SER A 130 -6.52 -2.78 14.89
N LEU A 131 -7.64 -3.49 15.00
CA LEU A 131 -8.97 -2.90 14.83
C LEU A 131 -9.19 -1.78 15.85
N LYS A 132 -9.97 -0.77 15.47
CA LYS A 132 -10.37 0.32 16.38
C LYS A 132 -11.30 -0.22 17.45
N GLU A 133 -11.12 0.24 18.69
CA GLU A 133 -11.98 -0.13 19.82
C GLU A 133 -13.44 0.20 19.54
N ASN A 134 -14.35 -0.70 19.95
CA ASN A 134 -15.80 -0.54 19.83
C ASN A 134 -16.32 -0.23 18.40
N SER A 135 -15.53 -0.51 17.37
CA SER A 135 -15.89 -0.18 15.98
C SER A 135 -16.84 -1.19 15.33
N ILE A 136 -16.79 -2.44 15.79
CA ILE A 136 -17.60 -3.52 15.24
C ILE A 136 -18.97 -3.52 15.91
N ILE A 137 -19.95 -3.13 15.14
CA ILE A 137 -21.36 -3.08 15.55
C ILE A 137 -22.25 -3.95 14.66
N ASN A 138 -21.70 -4.56 13.61
CA ASN A 138 -22.45 -5.33 12.62
C ASN A 138 -21.95 -6.77 12.53
N TYR A 139 -22.89 -7.66 12.19
CA TYR A 139 -22.67 -9.10 12.13
C TYR A 139 -23.25 -9.67 10.83
N VAL A 140 -22.77 -10.85 10.45
CA VAL A 140 -23.16 -11.56 9.24
C VAL A 140 -23.72 -12.92 9.60
N SER A 141 -24.78 -13.35 8.93
CA SER A 141 -25.32 -14.70 9.09
C SER A 141 -24.26 -15.76 8.76
N GLN A 142 -24.22 -16.83 9.57
CA GLN A 142 -23.39 -18.01 9.34
C GLN A 142 -23.60 -18.64 7.96
N ASP A 143 -24.80 -18.49 7.37
CA ASP A 143 -25.09 -19.01 6.02
C ASP A 143 -24.21 -18.37 4.93
N PHE A 144 -23.66 -17.18 5.16
CA PHE A 144 -22.70 -16.57 4.25
C PHE A 144 -21.46 -17.44 4.04
N ILE A 145 -21.01 -18.17 5.07
CA ILE A 145 -19.83 -19.05 5.00
C ILE A 145 -20.03 -20.17 3.97
N LYS A 146 -21.27 -20.64 3.79
CA LYS A 146 -21.61 -21.67 2.80
C LYS A 146 -21.52 -21.10 1.37
N LYS A 147 -21.76 -19.80 1.19
CA LYS A 147 -21.77 -19.11 -0.11
C LYS A 147 -20.38 -18.63 -0.54
N THR A 148 -19.57 -18.14 0.39
CA THR A 148 -18.30 -17.50 0.03
C THR A 148 -17.24 -18.52 -0.41
N GLN A 149 -16.55 -18.20 -1.51
CA GLN A 149 -15.40 -18.98 -1.98
C GLN A 149 -14.16 -18.76 -1.11
N LYS A 150 -14.14 -17.70 -0.28
CA LYS A 150 -13.03 -17.30 0.58
C LYS A 150 -13.15 -17.84 2.01
N LYS A 151 -13.96 -18.88 2.21
CA LYS A 151 -14.30 -19.45 3.52
C LYS A 151 -13.09 -19.95 4.30
N GLU A 152 -12.05 -20.42 3.60
CA GLU A 152 -10.82 -20.90 4.22
C GLU A 152 -10.07 -19.79 4.94
N TYR A 153 -10.01 -18.58 4.36
CA TYR A 153 -9.32 -17.45 4.97
C TYR A 153 -10.03 -16.88 6.19
N ILE A 154 -11.36 -17.03 6.29
CA ILE A 154 -12.14 -16.59 7.45
C ILE A 154 -11.73 -17.37 8.70
N LYS A 155 -11.33 -18.63 8.54
CA LYS A 155 -10.89 -19.51 9.63
C LYS A 155 -9.43 -19.31 10.02
N CYS A 156 -8.75 -18.33 9.43
CA CYS A 156 -7.34 -18.08 9.64
C CYS A 156 -7.09 -16.67 10.16
N VAL A 157 -6.00 -16.51 10.90
CA VAL A 157 -5.46 -15.20 11.23
C VAL A 157 -4.92 -14.56 9.96
N ARG A 158 -5.24 -13.28 9.77
CA ARG A 158 -4.86 -12.49 8.60
C ARG A 158 -4.65 -11.04 8.97
N ILE A 159 -4.21 -10.22 8.01
CA ILE A 159 -4.19 -8.76 8.19
C ILE A 159 -5.09 -8.10 7.17
N ALA A 160 -5.65 -6.95 7.49
CA ALA A 160 -6.50 -6.20 6.58
C ALA A 160 -6.19 -4.71 6.59
N CYS A 161 -6.34 -4.07 5.43
CA CYS A 161 -6.27 -2.63 5.25
C CYS A 161 -7.55 -2.08 4.64
N GLN A 162 -7.70 -0.76 4.67
CA GLN A 162 -8.81 -0.05 4.03
C GLN A 162 -8.66 -0.08 2.51
N GLN A 163 -9.75 -0.26 1.77
CA GLN A 163 -9.72 -0.11 0.31
C GLN A 163 -9.80 1.37 -0.12
N ILE A 164 -10.17 2.29 0.78
CA ILE A 164 -10.26 3.72 0.50
C ILE A 164 -9.54 4.50 1.61
N ALA A 165 -8.59 5.34 1.22
CA ALA A 165 -7.89 6.28 2.08
C ALA A 165 -7.64 7.59 1.31
N ASN A 166 -8.05 8.71 1.92
CA ASN A 166 -7.83 10.04 1.35
C ASN A 166 -6.34 10.24 0.98
N ILE A 167 -6.10 10.70 -0.25
CA ILE A 167 -4.77 10.89 -0.83
C ILE A 167 -3.86 11.83 -0.02
N HIS A 168 -4.45 12.78 0.71
CA HIS A 168 -3.74 13.75 1.54
C HIS A 168 -3.41 13.25 2.95
N LYS A 169 -3.78 12.01 3.31
CA LYS A 169 -3.37 11.47 4.62
C LYS A 169 -1.86 11.28 4.70
N ASP A 170 -1.31 11.58 5.88
CA ASP A 170 0.10 11.31 6.17
C ASP A 170 0.41 9.82 6.03
N ARG A 171 -0.45 9.00 6.63
CA ARG A 171 -0.41 7.54 6.53
C ARG A 171 -1.65 7.04 5.79
N ARG A 172 -1.46 6.64 4.52
CA ARG A 172 -2.50 6.08 3.66
C ARG A 172 -2.67 4.58 3.88
N VAL A 173 -1.55 3.86 4.01
CA VAL A 173 -1.55 2.41 4.21
C VAL A 173 -1.46 2.10 5.70
N ILE A 174 -2.50 1.48 6.23
CA ILE A 174 -2.51 0.91 7.57
C ILE A 174 -3.12 -0.48 7.51
N PHE A 175 -2.47 -1.44 8.16
CA PHE A 175 -2.94 -2.80 8.31
C PHE A 175 -3.25 -3.09 9.77
N ALA A 176 -4.33 -3.83 10.00
CA ALA A 176 -4.72 -4.36 11.30
C ALA A 176 -4.62 -5.89 11.30
N HIS A 177 -4.23 -6.46 12.44
CA HIS A 177 -4.42 -7.88 12.73
C HIS A 177 -5.91 -8.23 12.80
N ILE A 178 -6.29 -9.30 12.11
CA ILE A 178 -7.65 -9.83 12.05
C ILE A 178 -7.64 -11.26 12.63
N PRO A 179 -8.35 -11.50 13.74
CA PRO A 179 -8.52 -12.85 14.29
C PRO A 179 -9.26 -13.80 13.35
N THR A 180 -9.26 -15.10 13.69
CA THR A 180 -10.14 -16.07 13.05
C THR A 180 -11.60 -15.69 13.29
N ASP A 181 -12.48 -16.12 12.39
CA ASP A 181 -13.93 -15.97 12.51
C ASP A 181 -14.39 -14.50 12.45
N TYR A 182 -13.71 -13.69 11.64
CA TYR A 182 -14.11 -12.34 11.29
C TYR A 182 -14.33 -12.26 9.78
N ILE A 183 -15.43 -11.64 9.33
CA ILE A 183 -15.67 -11.37 7.91
C ILE A 183 -15.25 -9.94 7.58
N LEU A 184 -14.56 -9.77 6.47
CA LEU A 184 -14.15 -8.48 5.94
C LEU A 184 -15.13 -8.06 4.83
N ALA A 185 -15.66 -6.85 4.94
CA ALA A 185 -16.46 -6.27 3.88
C ALA A 185 -15.58 -5.90 2.67
N ASN A 186 -16.22 -5.69 1.52
CA ASN A 186 -15.64 -5.19 0.28
C ASN A 186 -15.13 -3.73 0.36
N SER A 187 -15.01 -3.16 1.56
CA SER A 187 -14.31 -1.91 1.86
C SER A 187 -12.92 -2.14 2.48
N CYS A 188 -12.52 -3.40 2.61
CA CYS A 188 -11.21 -3.85 3.05
C CYS A 188 -10.51 -4.66 1.96
N ASN A 189 -9.18 -4.64 2.00
CA ASN A 189 -8.34 -5.70 1.42
C ASN A 189 -7.72 -6.51 2.55
N PHE A 190 -7.31 -7.74 2.28
CA PHE A 190 -6.61 -8.58 3.24
C PHE A 190 -5.41 -9.27 2.64
N ILE A 191 -4.50 -9.64 3.53
CA ILE A 191 -3.35 -10.49 3.26
C ILE A 191 -3.42 -11.71 4.17
N TYR A 192 -3.30 -12.89 3.58
CA TYR A 192 -3.15 -14.16 4.27
C TYR A 192 -1.82 -14.80 3.87
N ILE A 193 -1.13 -15.39 4.84
CA ILE A 193 0.20 -15.99 4.66
C ILE A 193 0.09 -17.50 4.85
N THR A 194 0.44 -18.25 3.81
CA THR A 194 0.53 -19.72 3.88
C THR A 194 1.91 -20.16 4.39
N PRO A 195 2.05 -21.40 4.89
CA PRO A 195 3.35 -21.95 5.26
C PRO A 195 4.34 -21.83 4.10
N ASN A 196 5.55 -21.38 4.41
CA ASN A 196 6.57 -21.07 3.40
C ASN A 196 7.97 -21.37 3.92
N LYS A 197 8.90 -21.55 2.99
CA LYS A 197 10.31 -21.87 3.28
C LYS A 197 11.12 -20.72 3.89
N TYR A 198 10.57 -19.51 3.91
CA TYR A 198 11.25 -18.31 4.39
C TYR A 198 10.96 -18.00 5.86
N ASN A 199 10.08 -18.80 6.51
CA ASN A 199 9.61 -18.55 7.87
C ASN A 199 8.98 -17.15 8.05
N ILE A 200 8.34 -16.65 7.01
CA ILE A 200 7.62 -15.38 7.03
C ILE A 200 6.20 -15.66 7.51
N ASP A 201 5.77 -14.97 8.55
CA ASP A 201 4.43 -15.11 9.10
C ASP A 201 3.60 -13.82 8.97
N THR A 202 2.33 -13.91 9.35
CA THR A 202 1.40 -12.78 9.34
C THR A 202 1.91 -11.58 10.13
N TYR A 203 2.65 -11.78 11.23
CA TYR A 203 3.18 -10.71 12.08
C TYR A 203 4.39 -10.01 11.46
N SER A 204 5.24 -10.76 10.74
CA SER A 204 6.34 -10.21 9.93
C SER A 204 5.79 -9.21 8.92
N ILE A 205 4.75 -9.64 8.17
CA ILE A 205 4.12 -8.80 7.15
C ILE A 205 3.35 -7.64 7.78
N LEU A 206 2.68 -7.84 8.91
CA LEU A 206 1.98 -6.76 9.61
C LEU A 206 2.93 -5.63 10.03
N GLY A 207 4.09 -5.98 10.61
CA GLY A 207 5.11 -5.01 10.97
C GLY A 207 5.68 -4.29 9.75
N LEU A 208 6.04 -5.06 8.72
CA LEU A 208 6.63 -4.54 7.50
C LEU A 208 5.68 -3.59 6.74
N PHE A 209 4.41 -3.97 6.58
CA PHE A 209 3.42 -3.19 5.82
C PHE A 209 2.93 -1.95 6.54
N ASN A 210 3.09 -1.89 7.87
CA ASN A 210 2.86 -0.69 8.66
C ASN A 210 4.12 0.19 8.79
N SER A 211 5.22 -0.10 8.10
CA SER A 211 6.41 0.76 8.11
C SER A 211 6.20 2.08 7.37
N LYS A 212 6.96 3.11 7.72
CA LYS A 212 6.96 4.38 6.98
C LYS A 212 7.47 4.17 5.55
N THR A 213 8.40 3.24 5.33
CA THR A 213 8.94 2.89 4.01
C THR A 213 7.86 2.40 3.05
N ILE A 214 7.01 1.46 3.47
CA ILE A 214 5.89 0.98 2.64
C ILE A 214 4.88 2.09 2.37
N ASN A 215 4.53 2.89 3.40
CA ASN A 215 3.62 4.01 3.21
C ASN A 215 4.18 5.08 2.26
N TRP A 216 5.48 5.37 2.34
CA TRP A 216 6.18 6.28 1.42
C TRP A 216 6.13 5.73 -0.02
N LEU A 217 6.48 4.45 -0.21
CA LEU A 217 6.43 3.81 -1.52
C LEU A 217 5.02 3.86 -2.13
N PHE A 218 4.00 3.54 -1.33
CA PHE A 218 2.61 3.57 -1.79
C PHE A 218 2.17 4.99 -2.17
N LYS A 219 2.48 6.00 -1.35
CA LYS A 219 2.18 7.41 -1.68
C LYS A 219 2.88 7.89 -2.94
N LEU A 220 4.05 7.33 -3.23
CA LEU A 220 4.83 7.69 -4.40
C LEU A 220 4.23 7.16 -5.70
N THR A 221 3.57 6.00 -5.66
CA THR A 221 3.05 5.32 -6.85
C THR A 221 1.54 5.40 -7.01
N SER A 222 0.80 5.71 -5.93
CA SER A 222 -0.67 5.74 -5.91
C SER A 222 -1.21 7.17 -6.03
N THR A 223 -1.98 7.43 -7.10
CA THR A 223 -2.56 8.75 -7.42
C THR A 223 -4.08 8.82 -7.20
N ASN A 224 -4.70 7.78 -6.64
CA ASN A 224 -6.13 7.69 -6.43
C ASN A 224 -6.45 7.49 -4.94
N ASN A 225 -7.71 7.71 -4.51
CA ASN A 225 -8.14 7.48 -3.12
C ASN A 225 -8.29 5.99 -2.76
N HIS A 226 -8.25 5.10 -3.74
CA HIS A 226 -8.32 3.68 -3.51
C HIS A 226 -6.94 3.14 -3.10
N ILE A 227 -6.97 2.03 -2.37
CA ILE A 227 -5.81 1.17 -2.15
C ILE A 227 -6.16 -0.11 -2.90
N ASN A 228 -5.66 -0.25 -4.13
CA ASN A 228 -6.02 -1.36 -4.99
C ASN A 228 -5.11 -2.56 -4.71
N ASN A 229 -5.63 -3.78 -4.89
CA ASN A 229 -4.83 -4.99 -4.71
C ASN A 229 -3.60 -5.00 -5.62
N TYR A 230 -3.70 -4.52 -6.87
CA TYR A 230 -2.54 -4.44 -7.78
C TYR A 230 -1.44 -3.48 -7.28
N GLU A 231 -1.76 -2.51 -6.43
CA GLU A 231 -0.76 -1.62 -5.82
C GLU A 231 -0.06 -2.33 -4.65
N ILE A 232 -0.84 -3.05 -3.82
CA ILE A 232 -0.33 -3.91 -2.74
C ILE A 232 0.54 -5.04 -3.31
N ASP A 233 0.18 -5.57 -4.47
CA ASP A 233 0.93 -6.60 -5.20
C ASP A 233 2.37 -6.18 -5.53
N ASN A 234 2.63 -4.87 -5.58
CA ASN A 234 3.96 -4.33 -5.82
C ASN A 234 4.73 -4.01 -4.52
N PHE A 235 4.20 -4.33 -3.33
CA PHE A 235 4.93 -4.14 -2.08
C PHE A 235 6.13 -5.07 -2.01
N PRO A 236 7.35 -4.55 -1.76
CA PRO A 236 8.57 -5.34 -1.68
C PRO A 236 8.62 -6.16 -0.39
N ILE A 237 9.09 -7.40 -0.49
CA ILE A 237 9.28 -8.32 0.63
C ILE A 237 10.76 -8.74 0.69
N PRO A 238 11.53 -8.33 1.71
CA PRO A 238 12.94 -8.67 1.80
C PRO A 238 13.13 -10.10 2.32
N ILE A 239 12.75 -11.11 1.54
CA ILE A 239 12.64 -12.53 1.94
C ILE A 239 13.89 -13.15 2.57
N ASN A 240 15.08 -12.58 2.31
CA ASN A 240 16.36 -13.05 2.85
C ASN A 240 16.81 -12.27 4.09
N SER A 241 16.02 -11.31 4.56
CA SER A 241 16.38 -10.47 5.70
C SER A 241 16.29 -11.25 7.02
N LYS A 242 17.41 -11.28 7.75
CA LYS A 242 17.50 -11.82 9.12
C LYS A 242 16.65 -11.07 10.15
N PHE A 243 16.11 -9.90 9.79
CA PHE A 243 15.32 -9.07 10.71
C PHE A 243 13.83 -9.42 10.70
N LEU A 244 13.33 -10.19 9.73
CA LEU A 244 11.91 -10.54 9.62
C LEU A 244 11.37 -11.27 10.86
N GLU A 245 12.13 -12.22 11.39
CA GLU A 245 11.74 -12.94 12.61
C GLU A 245 11.65 -11.99 13.83
N GLN A 246 12.57 -11.03 13.92
CA GLN A 246 12.54 -10.03 14.99
C GLN A 246 11.35 -9.08 14.83
N ILE A 247 11.03 -8.68 13.60
CA ILE A 247 9.84 -7.89 13.29
C ILE A 247 8.58 -8.64 13.73
N SER A 248 8.46 -9.94 13.42
CA SER A 248 7.34 -10.78 13.89
C SER A 248 7.22 -10.77 15.41
N LYS A 249 8.31 -11.12 16.12
CA LYS A 249 8.31 -11.20 17.59
C LYS A 249 7.91 -9.88 18.24
N LYS A 250 8.44 -8.75 17.74
CA LYS A 250 8.13 -7.41 18.26
C LYS A 250 6.71 -6.99 17.93
N THR A 251 6.22 -7.30 16.73
CA THR A 251 4.85 -7.02 16.32
C THR A 251 3.85 -7.79 17.17
N LYS A 252 4.11 -9.08 17.43
CA LYS A 252 3.28 -9.90 18.33
C LYS A 252 3.27 -9.32 19.75
N LYS A 253 4.44 -9.00 20.29
CA LYS A 253 4.56 -8.36 21.62
C LYS A 253 3.83 -7.02 21.68
N TYR A 254 3.86 -6.23 20.61
CA TYR A 254 3.12 -4.97 20.54
C TYR A 254 1.60 -5.22 20.59
N LEU A 255 1.09 -6.21 19.85
CA LEU A 255 -0.33 -6.53 19.87
C LEU A 255 -0.83 -6.95 21.26
N GLU A 256 0.02 -7.65 22.02
CA GLU A 256 -0.27 -8.11 23.39
C GLU A 256 -0.16 -6.99 24.43
N THR A 257 0.89 -6.16 24.35
CA THR A 257 1.23 -5.21 25.42
C THR A 257 0.79 -3.77 25.13
N LYS A 258 0.50 -3.43 23.87
CA LYS A 258 0.24 -2.06 23.39
C LYS A 258 1.33 -1.06 23.77
N ASN A 259 2.57 -1.54 23.96
CA ASN A 259 3.70 -0.69 24.29
C ASN A 259 4.24 0.00 23.03
N ASP A 260 3.96 1.30 22.89
CA ASP A 260 4.34 2.10 21.72
C ASP A 260 5.86 2.15 21.45
N LYS A 261 6.72 1.92 22.45
CA LYS A 261 8.19 1.82 22.21
C LYS A 261 8.54 0.71 21.22
N LEU A 262 7.72 -0.35 21.15
CA LEU A 262 7.91 -1.44 20.20
C LEU A 262 7.66 -1.00 18.76
N LEU A 263 6.86 0.04 18.53
CA LEU A 263 6.62 0.57 17.18
C LEU A 263 7.90 1.19 16.60
N ASP A 264 8.66 1.93 17.42
CA ASP A 264 9.95 2.49 17.00
C ASP A 264 10.98 1.38 16.72
N GLU A 265 10.96 0.30 17.50
CA GLU A 265 11.80 -0.88 17.25
C GLU A 265 11.42 -1.59 15.96
N ILE A 266 10.13 -1.80 15.70
CA ILE A 266 9.62 -2.41 14.46
C ILE A 266 10.00 -1.55 13.24
N GLU A 267 9.87 -0.23 13.35
CA GLU A 267 10.26 0.69 12.27
C GLU A 267 11.76 0.61 11.97
N LYS A 268 12.62 0.64 13.01
CA LYS A 268 14.08 0.48 12.85
C LYS A 268 14.43 -0.85 12.19
N LEU A 269 13.82 -1.95 12.64
CA LEU A 269 14.04 -3.27 12.05
C LEU A 269 13.55 -3.34 10.61
N SER A 270 12.45 -2.65 10.26
CA SER A 270 11.94 -2.60 8.89
C SER A 270 12.90 -1.86 7.96
N ILE A 271 13.46 -0.73 8.40
CA ILE A 271 14.50 0.01 7.67
C ILE A 271 15.72 -0.89 7.42
N LEU A 272 16.21 -1.57 8.47
CA LEU A 272 17.32 -2.51 8.36
C LEU A 272 16.99 -3.69 7.43
N ALA A 273 15.75 -4.18 7.44
CA ALA A 273 15.32 -5.27 6.57
C ALA A 273 15.32 -4.88 5.08
N TYR A 274 15.09 -3.61 4.76
CA TYR A 274 15.18 -3.07 3.41
C TYR A 274 16.57 -2.58 3.02
N GLU A 275 17.57 -2.74 3.90
CA GLU A 275 18.94 -2.26 3.68
C GLU A 275 19.01 -0.74 3.43
N LEU A 276 18.15 0.01 4.14
CA LEU A 276 18.05 1.47 4.09
C LEU A 276 18.81 2.15 5.22
#